data_AF-A0A0C9Z0Q8-F1
#
_entry.id   AF-A0A0C9Z0Q8-F1
#
_cell.length_a   1.000
_cell.length_b   1.000
_cell.length_c   1.000
_cell.angle_alpha   90.00
_cell.angle_beta   90.00
_cell.angle_gamma   90.00
#
_symmetry.space_group_name_H-M   'P 1'
#
loop_
_entity.id
_entity.type
_entity.pdbx_description
1 polymer ?
#
loop_
_entity_poly.entity_id
_entity_poly.type
_entity_poly.pdbx_seq_one_letter_code
_entity_poly.pdbx_strand_id
1 'polypeptide(L)' 'TNLSLKVMEDSHKTFHDHKHIVIDLQICEDFNIPKIHSLQHYVSLIQALRSTDGYNMEYPEQLHIDYAKDAY' A
#
# COMPACT_ATOMS: atom_id res chain seq x y z
N THR A 1 -12.38 5.72 12.19
CA THR A 1 -11.90 4.42 11.66
C THR A 1 -12.70 3.92 10.45
N ASN A 2 -14.05 3.91 10.44
CA ASN A 2 -14.80 3.46 9.25
C ASN A 2 -14.83 4.46 8.06
N LEU A 3 -14.89 5.77 8.33
CA LEU A 3 -14.94 6.79 7.28
C LEU A 3 -13.66 6.79 6.40
N SER A 4 -12.50 6.63 7.03
CA SER A 4 -11.21 6.59 6.32
C SER A 4 -11.08 5.38 5.39
N LEU A 5 -11.60 4.21 5.80
CA LEU A 5 -11.57 3.00 4.98
C LEU A 5 -12.48 3.12 3.76
N LYS A 6 -13.66 3.71 3.94
CA LYS A 6 -14.58 3.98 2.83
C LYS A 6 -13.95 4.93 1.80
N VAL A 7 -13.27 5.99 2.26
CA VAL A 7 -12.54 6.90 1.36
C VAL A 7 -11.43 6.16 0.59
N MET A 8 -10.73 5.22 1.22
CA MET A 8 -9.72 4.39 0.54
C MET A 8 -10.36 3.47 -0.52
N GLU A 9 -11.47 2.80 -0.20
CA GLU A 9 -12.22 1.97 -1.16
C GLU A 9 -12.71 2.80 -2.36
N ASP A 10 -13.32 3.96 -2.09
CA ASP A 10 -13.85 4.86 -3.12
C ASP A 10 -12.73 5.40 -4.02
N SER A 11 -11.57 5.76 -3.43
CA SER A 11 -10.39 6.20 -4.18
C SER A 11 -9.81 5.08 -5.05
N HIS A 12 -9.73 3.87 -4.50
CA HIS A 12 -9.23 2.70 -5.23
C HIS A 12 -10.16 2.31 -6.38
N LYS A 13 -11.47 2.38 -6.17
CA LYS A 13 -12.49 2.20 -7.22
C LYS A 13 -12.34 3.27 -8.30
N THR A 14 -12.23 4.53 -7.92
CA THR A 14 -12.03 5.64 -8.86
C THR A 14 -10.78 5.44 -9.70
N PHE A 15 -9.66 5.01 -9.09
CA PHE A 15 -8.45 4.67 -9.83
C PHE A 15 -8.70 3.55 -10.86
N HIS A 16 -9.33 2.44 -10.44
CA HIS A 16 -9.61 1.32 -11.34
C HIS A 16 -10.55 1.67 -12.49
N ASP A 17 -11.54 2.54 -12.25
CA ASP A 17 -12.48 2.99 -13.26
C ASP A 17 -11.78 3.87 -14.33
N HIS A 18 -10.75 4.63 -13.97
CA HIS A 18 -10.10 5.60 -14.88
C HIS A 18 -8.69 5.20 -15.38
N LYS A 19 -8.03 4.19 -14.80
CA LYS A 19 -6.63 3.85 -15.14
C LYS A 19 -6.42 3.50 -16.62
N HIS A 20 -7.46 3.05 -17.31
CA HIS A 20 -7.39 2.71 -18.74
C HIS A 20 -6.95 3.89 -19.60
N ILE A 21 -7.33 5.13 -19.25
CA ILE A 21 -6.91 6.35 -19.97
C ILE A 21 -5.38 6.48 -20.01
N VAL A 22 -4.67 6.06 -18.96
CA VAL A 22 -3.20 6.14 -18.92
C VAL A 22 -2.56 5.15 -19.90
N ILE A 23 -3.22 3.99 -20.10
CA ILE A 23 -2.82 2.99 -21.08
C ILE A 23 -3.15 3.49 -22.50
N ASP A 24 -4.35 4.04 -22.69
CA ASP A 24 -4.82 4.57 -23.98
C ASP A 24 -3.94 5.74 -24.47
N LEU A 25 -3.47 6.58 -23.55
CA LEU A 25 -2.52 7.67 -23.83
C LEU A 25 -1.06 7.17 -24.00
N GLN A 26 -0.82 5.87 -23.91
CA GLN A 26 0.50 5.23 -24.01
C GLN A 26 1.53 5.78 -23.00
N ILE A 27 1.07 6.26 -21.85
CA ILE A 27 1.94 6.75 -20.77
C ILE A 27 2.54 5.57 -19.99
N CYS A 28 1.79 4.45 -19.90
CA CYS A 28 2.20 3.22 -19.24
C CYS A 28 1.62 2.00 -19.97
N GLU A 29 2.41 0.94 -20.16
CA GLU A 29 1.96 -0.26 -20.89
C GLU A 29 0.89 -1.04 -20.12
N ASP A 30 1.09 -1.20 -18.81
CA ASP A 30 0.11 -1.81 -17.92
C ASP A 30 0.27 -1.32 -16.47
N PHE A 31 -0.61 -1.80 -15.59
CA PHE A 31 -0.54 -1.55 -14.14
C PHE A 31 -0.28 -2.85 -13.36
N ASN A 32 0.44 -3.82 -13.94
CA ASN A 32 0.88 -5.07 -13.28
C ASN A 32 2.03 -4.82 -12.30
N ILE A 33 1.92 -3.74 -11.51
CA ILE A 33 2.89 -3.35 -10.51
C ILE A 33 2.48 -4.04 -9.21
N PRO A 34 3.33 -4.90 -8.61
CA PRO A 34 2.99 -5.66 -7.40
C PRO A 34 2.46 -4.76 -6.27
N LYS A 35 3.00 -3.54 -6.17
CA LYS A 35 2.56 -2.54 -5.19
C LYS A 35 1.14 -2.05 -5.43
N ILE A 36 0.74 -1.79 -6.68
CA ILE A 36 -0.64 -1.38 -7.01
C ILE A 36 -1.61 -2.53 -6.77
N HIS A 37 -1.23 -3.76 -7.12
CA HIS A 37 -2.02 -4.94 -6.82
C HIS A 37 -2.19 -5.15 -5.29
N SER A 38 -1.15 -4.89 -4.50
CA SER A 38 -1.23 -5.00 -3.03
C SER A 38 -2.26 -4.05 -2.40
N LEU A 39 -2.52 -2.89 -3.02
CA LEU A 39 -3.53 -1.92 -2.54
C LEU A 39 -4.94 -2.50 -2.55
N GLN A 40 -5.23 -3.46 -3.43
CA GLN A 40 -6.54 -4.14 -3.48
C GLN A 40 -6.86 -4.89 -2.18
N HIS A 41 -5.82 -5.30 -1.44
CA HIS A 41 -5.96 -6.06 -0.21
C HIS A 41 -5.85 -5.20 1.06
N TYR A 42 -5.43 -3.94 0.96
CA TYR A 42 -5.18 -3.09 2.12
C TYR A 42 -6.41 -2.87 2.98
N VAL A 43 -7.58 -2.64 2.37
CA VAL A 43 -8.81 -2.42 3.14
C VAL A 43 -9.20 -3.66 3.93
N SER A 44 -9.13 -4.83 3.29
CA SER A 44 -9.40 -6.12 3.95
C SER A 44 -8.39 -6.41 5.06
N LEU A 45 -7.10 -6.10 4.84
CA LEU A 45 -6.05 -6.28 5.85
C LEU A 45 -6.26 -5.36 7.05
N ILE A 46 -6.60 -4.08 6.84
CA ILE A 46 -6.84 -3.13 7.94
C ILE A 46 -8.09 -3.54 8.74
N GLN A 47 -9.15 -4.01 8.08
CA GLN A 47 -10.35 -4.51 8.77
C GLN A 47 -10.09 -5.79 9.56
N ALA A 48 -9.34 -6.73 8.99
CA ALA A 48 -9.04 -8.02 9.62
C ALA A 48 -8.05 -7.90 10.80
N LEU A 49 -7.04 -7.05 10.65
CA LEU A 49 -5.93 -6.94 11.61
C LEU A 49 -6.13 -5.81 12.62
N ARG A 50 -7.19 -5.01 12.45
CA ARG A 50 -7.66 -3.96 13.36
C ARG A 50 -6.69 -2.78 13.57
N SER A 51 -5.46 -2.85 13.08
CA SER A 51 -4.58 -1.71 12.80
C SER A 51 -3.40 -2.12 11.92
N THR A 52 -2.90 -1.21 11.09
CA THR A 52 -1.66 -1.37 10.29
C THR A 52 -0.39 -1.24 11.14
N ASP A 53 -0.54 -0.91 12.43
CA ASP A 53 0.54 -0.51 13.34
C ASP A 53 1.57 -1.62 13.64
N GLY A 54 1.30 -2.86 13.25
CA GLY A 54 2.22 -4.00 13.41
C GLY A 54 3.10 -4.33 12.21
N TYR A 55 2.93 -3.63 11.08
CA TYR A 55 3.60 -3.95 9.80
C TYR A 55 4.52 -2.84 9.30
N ASN A 56 4.79 -1.82 10.13
CA ASN A 56 5.72 -0.78 9.75
C ASN A 56 7.15 -1.36 9.71
N MET A 57 7.83 -1.15 8.59
CA MET A 57 9.21 -1.60 8.39
C MET A 57 10.19 -0.83 9.28
N GLU A 58 9.75 0.27 9.88
CA GLU A 58 10.52 1.05 10.85
C GLU A 58 11.10 0.20 11.99
N TYR A 59 10.35 -0.76 12.55
CA TYR A 59 10.87 -1.57 13.66
C TYR A 59 12.04 -2.48 13.25
N PRO A 60 11.92 -3.31 12.19
CA PRO A 60 13.06 -4.07 11.70
C PRO A 60 14.18 -3.19 11.13
N GLU A 61 13.89 -2.07 10.49
CA GLU A 61 14.90 -1.11 10.00
C GLU A 61 15.69 -0.48 11.15
N GLN A 62 15.01 -0.06 12.23
CA GLN A 62 15.65 0.49 13.43
C GLN A 62 16.54 -0.57 14.10
N LEU A 63 16.06 -1.81 14.21
CA LEU A 63 16.86 -2.95 14.67
C LEU A 63 18.12 -3.16 13.81
N HIS A 64 18.00 -3.10 12.48
CA HIS A 64 19.16 -3.20 11.58
C HIS A 64 20.18 -2.08 11.82
N ILE A 65 19.74 -0.86 12.09
CA ILE A 65 20.61 0.28 12.42
C ILE A 65 21.32 0.06 13.76
N ASP A 66 20.60 -0.40 14.78
CA ASP A 66 21.16 -0.59 16.13
C ASP A 66 22.18 -1.74 16.14
N TYR A 67 21.91 -2.86 15.46
CA TYR A 67 22.87 -3.96 15.29
C TYR A 67 24.14 -3.55 14.53
N ALA A 68 24.03 -2.66 13.55
CA ALA A 68 25.20 -2.14 12.82
C ALA A 68 26.07 -1.23 13.70
N LYS A 69 25.48 -0.56 14.71
CA LYS A 69 26.19 0.29 15.66
C LYS A 69 26.86 -0.51 16.78
N ASP A 70 26.24 -1.57 17.27
CA ASP A 70 26.81 -2.44 18.33
C ASP A 70 28.02 -3.26 17.86
N ALA A 71 28.22 -3.39 16.55
CA ALA A 71 29.36 -4.11 15.95
C ALA A 71 30.65 -3.26 15.86
N TYR A 72 30.66 -2.02 16.37
CA TYR A 72 31.78 -1.07 16.32
C TYR A 72 32.14 -0.57 17.73
#